data_AF-D0N476-F1
#
_entry.id   AF-D0N476-F1
#
_cell.length_a   1.000
_cell.length_b   1.000
_cell.length_c   1.000
_cell.angle_alpha   90.00
_cell.angle_beta   90.00
_cell.angle_gamma   90.00
#
_symmetry.space_group_name_H-M   'P 1'
#
loop_
_entity.id
_entity.type
_entity.pdbx_description
1 polymer ?
#
loop_
_entity_poly.entity_id
_entity_poly.type
_entity_poly.pdbx_seq_one_letter_code
_entity_poly.pdbx_strand_id
1 'polypeptide(L)'
;MEVWWKTLILTPIDTRLYPKSERIYVKVSWEQELAEEEIVSEEVCLNAGYSTTPIACFTVPQTEPLYISPNAGEGYHIFYFTDKSGGEILAAVTFQIVLPKVNLVEVFAGAGSANSNYLVATIRTTFFDPFDPAFRVCVLLDDSFDCLDPEYMAVDESELRHGTHKEPMYQSVTFRSPVDHVPFSDVNGHEMSVLLLVENNKVVHTSNTLAFSAEPRVNPPEITSRLHILDPRVHTPQRPRSCPEMLLLTPSLRWICDLWRHEWGIYSQNGEDGIIRKIFRHIGTTSKSYVEFGTENGDECNTRLLRQLHGWKGLLMDSRHEDESIELHREFITRDNFMFLLAEKYQSLVPQELDLLSIDVDFNDFWLLKAVDLTRVSPRVILVEVNSHIPPNEARTVQYDDSEDGSGSWDGFSSYFGGSVAAFYRWGALNGYSLVYCESHGVNCFFVRNDALGGVNVSAVLGPEQLQNPPNFFGQGWNYPDTWQPHHKWVWV
;
A
#
# COMPACT_ATOMS: atom_id res chain seq x y z
N MET A 1 -14.91 18.27 -43.34
CA MET A 1 -13.91 18.48 -42.29
C MET A 1 -14.18 17.36 -41.32
N GLU A 2 -13.26 16.39 -41.24
CA GLU A 2 -13.38 15.31 -40.28
C GLU A 2 -13.12 15.90 -38.89
N VAL A 3 -14.00 15.58 -37.95
CA VAL A 3 -13.88 15.98 -36.55
C VAL A 3 -12.93 14.97 -35.92
N TRP A 4 -11.75 15.41 -35.48
CA TRP A 4 -10.75 14.55 -34.85
C TRP A 4 -10.59 14.89 -33.38
N TRP A 5 -10.43 13.88 -32.54
CA TRP A 5 -9.91 14.05 -31.19
C TRP A 5 -8.39 14.14 -31.25
N LYS A 6 -7.83 15.27 -30.82
CA LYS A 6 -6.39 15.36 -30.58
C LYS A 6 -6.10 14.62 -29.28
N THR A 7 -5.40 13.49 -29.40
CA THR A 7 -5.07 12.62 -28.26
C THR A 7 -3.76 13.08 -27.66
N LEU A 8 -3.80 13.58 -26.42
CA LEU A 8 -2.60 13.84 -25.64
C LEU A 8 -2.48 12.77 -24.57
N ILE A 9 -1.45 11.92 -24.70
CA ILE A 9 -1.11 10.97 -23.66
C ILE A 9 -0.35 11.75 -22.58
N LEU A 10 -0.97 11.90 -21.42
CA LEU A 10 -0.36 12.58 -20.28
C LEU A 10 0.53 11.64 -19.46
N THR A 11 0.65 10.38 -19.90
CA THR A 11 1.19 9.27 -19.13
C THR A 11 2.06 8.31 -19.94
N PRO A 12 2.91 7.47 -19.33
CA PRO A 12 3.04 7.29 -17.88
C PRO A 12 3.38 8.61 -17.20
N ILE A 13 2.69 8.91 -16.09
CA ILE A 13 2.83 10.18 -15.35
C ILE A 13 4.32 10.39 -15.03
N ASP A 14 5.00 9.28 -14.79
CA ASP A 14 6.43 9.18 -14.68
C ASP A 14 7.07 8.61 -15.96
N THR A 15 8.09 9.28 -16.47
CA THR A 15 8.91 8.76 -17.57
C THR A 15 9.75 7.55 -17.16
N ARG A 16 9.88 7.28 -15.86
CA ARG A 16 10.50 6.09 -15.28
C ARG A 16 9.46 5.29 -14.52
N LEU A 17 9.47 3.97 -14.66
CA LEU A 17 8.53 3.07 -14.00
C LEU A 17 9.26 2.01 -13.19
N TYR A 18 8.71 1.69 -12.03
CA TYR A 18 9.31 0.81 -11.03
C TYR A 18 8.46 -0.47 -10.90
N PRO A 19 8.78 -1.55 -11.64
CA PRO A 19 7.82 -2.59 -12.04
C PRO A 19 7.37 -3.56 -10.93
N LYS A 20 7.48 -3.22 -9.65
CA LYS A 20 7.16 -4.14 -8.56
C LYS A 20 5.66 -4.23 -8.33
N SER A 21 5.03 -5.23 -8.96
CA SER A 21 3.57 -5.45 -8.96
C SER A 21 2.76 -4.31 -9.57
N GLU A 22 3.42 -3.39 -10.28
CA GLU A 22 2.77 -2.19 -10.80
C GLU A 22 2.07 -2.47 -12.12
N ARG A 23 0.77 -2.21 -12.14
CA ARG A 23 0.04 -1.91 -13.36
C ARG A 23 0.52 -0.54 -13.85
N ILE A 24 0.83 -0.41 -15.14
CA ILE A 24 1.13 0.90 -15.72
C ILE A 24 -0.18 1.60 -16.02
N TYR A 25 -0.42 2.68 -15.31
CA TYR A 25 -1.60 3.49 -15.51
C TYR A 25 -1.41 4.46 -16.67
N VAL A 26 -2.38 4.47 -17.58
CA VAL A 26 -2.41 5.35 -18.74
C VAL A 26 -3.59 6.30 -18.61
N LYS A 27 -3.30 7.56 -18.28
CA LYS A 27 -4.27 8.67 -18.29
C LYS A 27 -4.19 9.38 -19.63
N VAL A 28 -5.30 9.33 -20.35
CA VAL A 28 -5.43 9.96 -21.66
C VAL A 28 -6.31 11.20 -21.53
N SER A 29 -5.89 12.29 -22.16
CA SER A 29 -6.74 13.47 -22.33
C SER A 29 -7.11 13.63 -23.80
N TRP A 30 -8.38 13.95 -24.04
CA TRP A 30 -8.96 14.10 -25.36
C TRP A 30 -9.26 15.58 -25.58
N GLU A 31 -8.60 16.23 -26.54
CA GLU A 31 -8.90 17.60 -26.95
C GLU A 31 -9.78 17.58 -28.21
N GLN A 32 -10.90 18.29 -28.17
CA GLN A 32 -11.80 18.44 -29.32
C GLN A 32 -11.36 19.65 -30.16
N GLU A 33 -11.12 19.48 -31.46
CA GLU A 33 -10.69 20.60 -32.33
C GLU A 33 -11.85 21.52 -32.78
N LEU A 34 -13.12 21.13 -32.67
CA LEU A 34 -14.26 21.92 -33.15
C LEU A 34 -15.47 21.88 -32.19
N ALA A 35 -15.94 23.06 -31.74
CA ALA A 35 -16.86 23.23 -30.62
C ALA A 35 -18.37 23.12 -30.94
N GLU A 36 -18.78 22.80 -32.17
CA GLU A 36 -20.18 22.97 -32.62
C GLU A 36 -20.86 21.72 -33.24
N GLU A 37 -20.24 20.52 -33.21
CA GLU A 37 -20.84 19.29 -33.78
C GLU A 37 -20.99 18.13 -32.77
N GLU A 38 -21.91 17.20 -33.07
CA GLU A 38 -22.26 16.01 -32.28
C GLU A 38 -21.02 15.18 -31.90
N ILE A 39 -20.96 14.73 -30.65
CA ILE A 39 -19.89 13.88 -30.12
C ILE A 39 -19.95 12.52 -30.84
N VAL A 40 -19.03 12.28 -31.78
CA VAL A 40 -18.85 10.96 -32.39
C VAL A 40 -17.91 10.14 -31.51
N SER A 41 -18.41 9.02 -31.00
CA SER A 41 -17.61 8.05 -30.27
C SER A 41 -16.73 7.27 -31.25
N GLU A 42 -15.41 7.24 -31.00
CA GLU A 42 -14.46 6.50 -31.82
C GLU A 42 -13.84 5.35 -31.03
N GLU A 43 -13.44 4.27 -31.72
CA GLU A 43 -12.74 3.14 -31.08
C GLU A 43 -11.24 3.27 -31.35
N VAL A 44 -10.45 3.30 -30.27
CA VAL A 44 -8.99 3.41 -30.30
C VAL A 44 -8.36 2.19 -29.65
N CYS A 45 -7.15 1.84 -30.09
CA CYS A 45 -6.42 0.67 -29.61
C CYS A 45 -5.06 1.06 -29.04
N LEU A 46 -4.78 0.66 -27.79
CA LEU A 46 -3.49 0.81 -27.12
C LEU A 46 -2.54 -0.31 -27.52
N ASN A 47 -1.33 0.04 -27.96
CA ASN A 47 -0.27 -0.89 -28.34
C ASN A 47 1.00 -0.63 -27.51
N ALA A 48 1.83 -1.66 -27.36
CA ALA A 48 3.13 -1.58 -26.68
C ALA A 48 4.26 -2.18 -27.49
N GLY A 49 5.41 -1.49 -27.49
CA GLY A 49 6.63 -1.96 -28.15
C GLY A 49 6.41 -2.27 -29.63
N TYR A 50 6.82 -3.47 -30.05
CA TYR A 50 6.66 -3.96 -31.43
C TYR A 50 5.57 -5.03 -31.56
N SER A 51 4.65 -5.11 -30.58
CA SER A 51 3.54 -6.06 -30.65
C SER A 51 2.67 -5.78 -31.86
N THR A 52 2.27 -6.84 -32.58
CA THR A 52 1.30 -6.75 -33.68
C THR A 52 -0.14 -6.84 -33.21
N THR A 53 -0.36 -7.14 -31.94
CA THR A 53 -1.69 -7.20 -31.31
C THR A 53 -1.82 -6.06 -30.29
N PRO A 54 -2.91 -5.27 -30.36
CA PRO A 54 -3.22 -4.29 -29.32
C PRO A 54 -3.33 -4.94 -27.95
N ILE A 55 -2.90 -4.20 -26.92
CA ILE A 55 -3.09 -4.57 -25.52
C ILE A 55 -4.58 -4.50 -25.16
N ALA A 56 -5.23 -3.40 -25.56
CA ALA A 56 -6.65 -3.15 -25.32
C ALA A 56 -7.20 -2.20 -26.38
N CYS A 57 -8.49 -2.32 -26.70
CA CYS A 57 -9.22 -1.35 -27.51
C CYS A 57 -10.47 -0.90 -26.76
N PHE A 58 -10.82 0.38 -26.87
CA PHE A 58 -11.92 0.98 -26.12
C PHE A 58 -12.48 2.20 -26.85
N THR A 59 -13.67 2.63 -26.44
CA THR A 59 -14.38 3.77 -27.04
C THR A 59 -14.00 5.08 -26.36
N VAL A 60 -13.83 6.15 -27.14
CA VAL A 60 -13.45 7.50 -26.68
C VAL A 60 -14.61 8.48 -26.85
N PRO A 61 -14.71 9.53 -26.00
CA PRO A 61 -13.83 9.82 -24.87
C PRO A 61 -14.13 8.88 -23.70
N GLN A 62 -13.08 8.25 -23.16
CA GLN A 62 -13.16 7.61 -21.85
C GLN A 62 -12.43 8.46 -20.82
N THR A 63 -13.03 8.56 -19.64
CA THR A 63 -12.48 9.29 -18.49
C THR A 63 -11.88 8.35 -17.45
N GLU A 64 -12.04 7.04 -17.63
CA GLU A 64 -11.53 6.05 -16.70
C GLU A 64 -10.04 5.81 -16.90
N PRO A 65 -9.29 5.58 -15.81
CA PRO A 65 -7.88 5.25 -15.90
C PRO A 65 -7.70 3.88 -16.56
N LEU A 66 -6.93 3.84 -17.64
CA LEU A 66 -6.46 2.57 -18.17
C LEU A 66 -5.35 2.07 -17.27
N TYR A 67 -5.27 0.77 -17.11
CA TYR A 67 -4.09 0.13 -16.56
C TYR A 67 -3.72 -1.05 -17.44
N ILE A 68 -2.43 -1.33 -17.52
CA ILE A 68 -1.90 -2.47 -18.24
C ILE A 68 -0.84 -3.15 -17.38
N SER A 69 -0.79 -4.47 -17.43
CA SER A 69 0.26 -5.24 -16.77
C SER A 69 1.22 -5.75 -17.86
N PRO A 70 2.08 -4.90 -18.45
CA PRO A 70 2.93 -5.37 -19.51
C PRO A 70 3.99 -6.32 -18.94
N ASN A 71 4.19 -7.45 -19.61
CA ASN A 71 5.38 -8.29 -19.44
C ASN A 71 6.59 -7.57 -20.06
N ALA A 72 6.94 -6.40 -19.52
CA ALA A 72 8.00 -5.55 -20.05
C ALA A 72 9.21 -5.61 -19.12
N GLY A 73 10.38 -5.95 -19.69
CA GLY A 73 11.65 -5.99 -18.96
C GLY A 73 12.23 -4.59 -18.71
N GLU A 74 13.33 -4.52 -17.96
CA GLU A 74 14.10 -3.28 -17.79
C GLU A 74 14.52 -2.68 -19.14
N GLY A 75 14.40 -1.36 -19.30
CA GLY A 75 14.80 -0.64 -20.52
C GLY A 75 13.75 0.35 -21.01
N TYR A 76 13.94 0.86 -22.22
CA TYR A 76 13.02 1.82 -22.84
C TYR A 76 11.88 1.10 -23.55
N HIS A 77 10.70 1.64 -23.39
CA HIS A 77 9.43 1.16 -23.94
C HIS A 77 8.67 2.31 -24.58
N ILE A 78 7.69 1.95 -25.40
CA ILE A 78 6.80 2.88 -26.08
C ILE A 78 5.37 2.36 -25.97
N PHE A 79 4.45 3.24 -25.61
CA PHE A 79 3.02 3.06 -25.87
C PHE A 79 2.59 3.95 -27.01
N TYR A 80 1.66 3.44 -27.80
CA TYR A 80 1.04 4.22 -28.85
C TYR A 80 -0.40 3.78 -29.06
N PHE A 81 -1.25 4.76 -29.37
CA PHE A 81 -2.63 4.55 -29.73
C PHE A 81 -2.78 4.50 -31.24
N THR A 82 -3.61 3.60 -31.73
CA THR A 82 -4.01 3.53 -33.12
C THR A 82 -5.51 3.67 -33.28
N ASP A 83 -5.95 4.01 -34.49
CA ASP A 83 -7.33 3.83 -34.91
C ASP A 83 -7.73 2.33 -34.87
N LYS A 84 -9.03 2.04 -35.01
CA LYS A 84 -9.55 0.67 -35.05
C LYS A 84 -8.91 -0.20 -36.14
N SER A 85 -8.45 0.39 -37.25
CA SER A 85 -7.75 -0.34 -38.31
C SER A 85 -6.34 -0.78 -37.92
N GLY A 86 -5.73 -0.12 -36.92
CA GLY A 86 -4.29 -0.19 -36.67
C GLY A 86 -3.44 0.48 -37.75
N GLY A 87 -4.06 1.28 -38.63
CA GLY A 87 -3.44 1.88 -39.81
C GLY A 87 -2.79 3.23 -39.53
N GLU A 88 -3.29 3.96 -38.53
CA GLU A 88 -2.80 5.28 -38.14
C GLU A 88 -2.43 5.33 -36.65
N ILE A 89 -1.25 5.86 -36.33
CA ILE A 89 -0.84 6.14 -34.96
C ILE A 89 -1.38 7.51 -34.55
N LEU A 90 -2.30 7.51 -33.60
CA LEU A 90 -2.98 8.72 -33.11
C LEU A 90 -2.13 9.48 -32.08
N ALA A 91 -1.41 8.75 -31.22
CA ALA A 91 -0.48 9.32 -30.25
C ALA A 91 0.55 8.28 -29.80
N ALA A 92 1.70 8.72 -29.31
CA ALA A 92 2.73 7.84 -28.76
C ALA A 92 3.49 8.50 -27.61
N VAL A 93 3.96 7.68 -26.67
CA VAL A 93 4.74 8.09 -25.49
C VAL A 93 5.82 7.05 -25.20
N THR A 94 7.02 7.52 -24.90
CA THR A 94 8.13 6.65 -24.49
C THR A 94 8.36 6.75 -22.99
N PHE A 95 8.74 5.65 -22.38
CA PHE A 95 9.07 5.57 -20.96
C PHE A 95 10.18 4.55 -20.73
N GLN A 96 10.76 4.56 -19.55
CA GLN A 96 11.81 3.63 -19.15
C GLN A 96 11.34 2.81 -17.95
N ILE A 97 11.38 1.49 -18.05
CA ILE A 97 11.26 0.61 -16.89
C ILE A 97 12.65 0.49 -16.28
N VAL A 98 12.76 0.84 -15.00
CA VAL A 98 14.01 0.77 -14.24
C VAL A 98 13.87 -0.21 -13.08
N LEU A 99 14.94 -0.95 -12.79
CA LEU A 99 15.01 -1.82 -11.63
C LEU A 99 15.91 -1.16 -10.57
N PRO A 100 15.32 -0.39 -9.63
CA PRO A 100 16.08 0.38 -8.66
C PRO A 100 16.81 -0.59 -7.74
N LYS A 101 18.01 -0.20 -7.33
CA LYS A 101 18.79 -0.96 -6.35
C LYS A 101 19.29 -0.02 -5.28
N VAL A 102 19.37 -0.53 -4.06
CA VAL A 102 20.04 0.15 -2.95
C VAL A 102 20.99 -0.80 -2.28
N ASN A 103 22.17 -0.30 -1.95
CA ASN A 103 23.17 -0.99 -1.12
C ASN A 103 23.50 -0.09 0.06
N LEU A 104 23.37 -0.66 1.26
CA LEU A 104 23.91 -0.05 2.47
C LEU A 104 25.39 -0.41 2.52
N VAL A 105 26.26 0.56 2.24
CA VAL A 105 27.70 0.35 2.06
C VAL A 105 28.39 0.19 3.41
N GLU A 106 28.12 1.11 4.33
CA GLU A 106 28.67 1.11 5.68
C GLU A 106 27.82 1.99 6.61
N VAL A 107 27.92 1.71 7.92
CA VAL A 107 27.40 2.55 8.99
C VAL A 107 28.56 2.85 9.94
N PHE A 108 28.79 4.11 10.24
CA PHE A 108 29.92 4.54 11.07
C PHE A 108 29.56 5.76 11.93
N ALA A 109 30.38 6.04 12.95
CA ALA A 109 30.22 7.22 13.79
C ALA A 109 30.84 8.45 13.11
N GLY A 110 30.04 9.49 12.89
CA GLY A 110 30.47 10.82 12.48
C GLY A 110 30.94 11.66 13.66
N ALA A 111 31.94 12.52 13.43
CA ALA A 111 32.47 13.45 14.44
C ALA A 111 31.64 14.74 14.47
N GLY A 112 30.89 14.97 15.55
CA GLY A 112 30.16 16.23 15.81
C GLY A 112 30.96 17.25 16.62
N SER A 113 30.37 18.40 16.91
CA SER A 113 31.00 19.44 17.74
C SER A 113 31.07 19.03 19.23
N ALA A 114 32.27 19.04 19.81
CA ALA A 114 32.57 18.98 21.24
C ALA A 114 31.74 17.98 22.10
N ASN A 115 31.88 16.68 21.80
CA ASN A 115 31.38 15.50 22.55
C ASN A 115 30.06 14.86 22.08
N SER A 116 29.60 15.10 20.85
CA SER A 116 28.50 14.33 20.25
C SER A 116 28.98 13.54 19.03
N ASN A 117 29.03 12.22 19.15
CA ASN A 117 29.12 11.33 17.99
C ASN A 117 27.69 11.07 17.50
N TYR A 118 27.44 11.15 16.20
CA TYR A 118 26.18 10.77 15.54
C TYR A 118 26.45 9.64 14.55
N LEU A 119 25.44 8.87 14.16
CA LEU A 119 25.61 7.81 13.17
C LEU A 119 25.40 8.36 11.77
N VAL A 120 26.24 7.90 10.85
CA VAL A 120 26.16 8.19 9.42
C VAL A 120 26.13 6.87 8.67
N ALA A 121 25.23 6.79 7.68
CA ALA A 121 25.20 5.70 6.73
C ALA A 121 25.70 6.17 5.37
N THR A 122 26.60 5.40 4.74
CA THR A 122 26.92 5.54 3.32
C THR A 122 25.97 4.63 2.54
N ILE A 123 25.14 5.22 1.68
CA ILE A 123 24.10 4.54 0.91
C ILE A 123 24.38 4.76 -0.57
N ARG A 124 24.32 3.68 -1.36
CA ARG A 124 24.42 3.74 -2.81
C ARG A 124 23.10 3.31 -3.43
N THR A 125 22.46 4.20 -4.18
CA THR A 125 21.31 3.88 -5.03
C THR A 125 21.76 3.69 -6.48
N THR A 126 20.99 2.95 -7.26
CA THR A 126 21.17 2.81 -8.72
C THR A 126 19.79 2.83 -9.37
N PHE A 127 19.64 3.62 -10.42
CA PHE A 127 18.36 3.86 -11.11
C PHE A 127 17.24 4.40 -10.19
N PHE A 128 17.63 5.09 -9.13
CA PHE A 128 16.72 5.72 -8.18
C PHE A 128 17.32 7.05 -7.78
N ASP A 129 16.55 8.11 -7.98
CA ASP A 129 16.95 9.47 -7.58
C ASP A 129 16.51 9.71 -6.13
N PRO A 130 17.44 9.77 -5.17
CA PRO A 130 17.09 9.99 -3.77
C PRO A 130 16.68 11.44 -3.47
N PHE A 131 16.77 12.36 -4.45
CA PHE A 131 16.41 13.77 -4.31
C PHE A 131 15.07 14.13 -4.97
N ASP A 132 14.44 13.18 -5.67
CA ASP A 132 13.11 13.38 -6.21
C ASP A 132 12.09 13.42 -5.06
N PRO A 133 11.27 14.47 -4.90
CA PRO A 133 10.30 14.56 -3.83
C PRO A 133 9.18 13.51 -3.91
N ALA A 134 8.98 12.83 -5.04
CA ALA A 134 8.07 11.69 -5.14
C ALA A 134 8.64 10.42 -4.47
N PHE A 135 9.95 10.36 -4.28
CA PHE A 135 10.65 9.18 -3.79
C PHE A 135 11.26 9.40 -2.42
N ARG A 136 11.43 8.31 -1.68
CA ARG A 136 11.99 8.36 -0.33
C ARG A 136 13.02 7.28 -0.13
N VAL A 137 14.12 7.66 0.50
CA VAL A 137 15.06 6.71 1.08
C VAL A 137 14.70 6.57 2.55
N CYS A 138 14.20 5.40 2.93
CA CYS A 138 13.80 5.13 4.30
C CYS A 138 14.71 4.11 4.95
N VAL A 139 14.89 4.24 6.25
CA VAL A 139 15.75 3.40 7.06
C VAL A 139 14.88 2.55 7.95
N LEU A 140 15.16 1.25 7.96
CA LEU A 140 14.70 0.36 9.00
C LEU A 140 15.89 0.03 9.89
N LEU A 141 15.93 0.68 11.05
CA LEU A 141 16.96 0.52 12.06
C LEU A 141 16.35 -0.24 13.25
N ASP A 142 16.81 -1.46 13.43
CA ASP A 142 16.19 -2.51 14.23
C ASP A 142 14.69 -2.64 13.86
N ASP A 143 13.84 -1.98 14.65
CA ASP A 143 12.41 -1.97 14.47
C ASP A 143 11.81 -0.57 14.28
N SER A 144 12.64 0.48 14.23
CA SER A 144 12.20 1.83 13.89
C SER A 144 12.27 2.02 12.39
N PHE A 145 11.26 2.69 11.86
CA PHE A 145 11.16 3.04 10.45
C PHE A 145 11.01 4.55 10.35
N ASP A 146 11.90 5.21 9.62
CA ASP A 146 11.86 6.64 9.34
C ASP A 146 12.51 6.93 7.98
N CYS A 147 12.10 8.02 7.32
CA CYS A 147 12.63 8.40 6.01
C CYS A 147 13.63 9.55 6.12
N LEU A 148 14.71 9.49 5.34
CA LEU A 148 15.78 10.48 5.38
C LEU A 148 15.36 11.75 4.64
N ASP A 149 15.66 12.91 5.24
CA ASP A 149 15.46 14.20 4.58
C ASP A 149 16.59 14.45 3.56
N PRO A 150 16.28 14.68 2.27
CA PRO A 150 17.26 14.98 1.24
C PRO A 150 18.17 16.17 1.56
N GLU A 151 17.73 17.15 2.36
CA GLU A 151 18.55 18.31 2.77
C GLU A 151 19.79 17.92 3.59
N TYR A 152 19.78 16.73 4.19
CA TYR A 152 20.87 16.21 5.03
C TYR A 152 21.71 15.14 4.33
N MET A 153 21.44 14.87 3.04
CA MET A 153 22.22 13.93 2.25
C MET A 153 23.42 14.63 1.59
N ALA A 154 24.63 14.16 1.88
CA ALA A 154 25.87 14.62 1.25
C ALA A 154 26.30 13.64 0.15
N VAL A 155 26.20 14.05 -1.12
CA VAL A 155 26.61 13.24 -2.27
C VAL A 155 28.13 13.08 -2.33
N ASP A 156 28.59 11.86 -2.57
CA ASP A 156 29.99 11.57 -2.89
C ASP A 156 30.23 11.84 -4.38
N GLU A 157 30.74 13.04 -4.68
CA GLU A 157 31.01 13.46 -6.06
C GLU A 157 32.13 12.66 -6.75
N SER A 158 32.94 11.90 -6.00
CA SER A 158 34.01 11.09 -6.59
C SER A 158 33.49 9.86 -7.35
N GLU A 159 32.25 9.45 -7.09
CA GLU A 159 31.59 8.32 -7.74
C GLU A 159 30.55 8.72 -8.80
N LEU A 160 30.32 10.03 -9.03
CA LEU A 160 29.39 10.54 -10.04
C LEU A 160 29.86 10.17 -11.46
N ARG A 161 29.35 9.05 -11.98
CA ARG A 161 29.50 8.69 -13.39
C ARG A 161 28.36 9.35 -14.19
N HIS A 162 28.61 10.52 -14.76
CA HIS A 162 27.68 11.12 -15.72
C HIS A 162 27.49 10.20 -16.94
N GLY A 163 26.23 9.99 -17.36
CA GLY A 163 25.91 9.32 -18.63
C GLY A 163 26.32 10.17 -19.83
N THR A 164 26.82 9.52 -20.90
CA THR A 164 27.08 10.17 -22.19
C THR A 164 26.04 9.73 -23.22
N HIS A 165 25.88 10.49 -24.31
CA HIS A 165 24.92 10.23 -25.41
C HIS A 165 24.99 8.84 -26.09
N LYS A 166 25.96 7.98 -25.74
CA LYS A 166 26.11 6.61 -26.26
C LYS A 166 25.85 5.52 -25.22
N GLU A 167 25.78 5.88 -23.95
CA GLU A 167 25.57 4.94 -22.83
C GLU A 167 24.41 5.46 -21.99
N PRO A 168 23.19 4.90 -22.16
CA PRO A 168 22.05 5.30 -21.35
C PRO A 168 22.27 4.86 -19.89
N MET A 169 22.84 5.78 -19.13
CA MET A 169 22.83 5.96 -17.68
C MET A 169 22.85 4.70 -16.79
N TYR A 170 23.97 4.47 -16.10
CA TYR A 170 23.95 4.00 -14.71
C TYR A 170 24.02 5.25 -13.81
N GLN A 171 22.89 5.88 -13.49
CA GLN A 171 22.88 6.90 -12.43
C GLN A 171 22.92 6.18 -11.09
N SER A 172 24.14 5.86 -10.66
CA SER A 172 24.39 5.48 -9.28
C SER A 172 24.65 6.75 -8.49
N VAL A 173 23.94 6.92 -7.37
CA VAL A 173 24.20 8.01 -6.42
C VAL A 173 24.69 7.37 -5.14
N THR A 174 25.91 7.69 -4.74
CA THR A 174 26.40 7.37 -3.40
C THR A 174 26.32 8.63 -2.56
N PHE A 175 25.67 8.55 -1.41
CA PHE A 175 25.55 9.68 -0.50
C PHE A 175 25.68 9.21 0.95
N ARG A 176 25.93 10.17 1.83
CA ARG A 176 26.01 9.98 3.27
C ARG A 176 24.88 10.75 3.95
N SER A 177 24.25 10.15 4.95
CA SER A 177 23.18 10.82 5.71
C SER A 177 23.23 10.42 7.19
N PRO A 178 22.93 11.35 8.12
CA PRO A 178 22.71 11.02 9.53
C PRO A 178 21.54 10.04 9.72
N VAL A 179 21.68 9.10 10.65
CA VAL A 179 20.67 8.05 10.93
C VAL A 179 20.42 7.82 12.42
N ASP A 180 20.79 8.78 13.27
CA ASP A 180 20.70 8.74 14.74
C ASP A 180 19.33 9.13 15.29
N HIS A 181 18.25 8.74 14.60
CA HIS A 181 16.86 9.02 15.01
C HIS A 181 16.34 8.02 16.06
N VAL A 182 16.97 6.85 16.18
CA VAL A 182 16.61 5.82 17.16
C VAL A 182 17.56 5.88 18.36
N PRO A 183 17.05 5.91 19.61
CA PRO A 183 17.88 5.73 20.78
C PRO A 183 18.51 4.33 20.77
N PHE A 184 19.85 4.27 20.80
CA PHE A 184 20.59 3.02 20.94
C PHE A 184 20.53 2.56 22.40
N SER A 185 20.17 1.30 22.64
CA SER A 185 20.33 0.68 23.95
C SER A 185 21.80 0.30 24.17
N ASP A 186 22.25 0.12 25.42
CA ASP A 186 23.61 -0.34 25.76
C ASP A 186 23.97 -1.76 25.25
N VAL A 187 23.11 -2.37 24.43
CA VAL A 187 23.27 -3.72 23.90
C VAL A 187 23.93 -3.65 22.54
N ASN A 188 25.11 -4.26 22.40
CA ASN A 188 25.73 -4.47 21.10
C ASN A 188 24.83 -5.33 20.19
N GLY A 189 24.75 -5.00 18.90
CA GLY A 189 24.06 -5.81 17.88
C GLY A 189 22.85 -5.13 17.25
N HIS A 190 23.02 -3.89 16.79
CA HIS A 190 22.01 -3.19 15.99
C HIS A 190 22.05 -3.67 14.55
N GLU A 191 20.92 -3.72 13.88
CA GLU A 191 20.80 -4.06 12.47
C GLU A 191 20.12 -2.93 11.71
N MET A 192 20.64 -2.60 10.53
CA MET A 192 20.06 -1.58 9.67
C MET A 192 19.91 -2.07 8.25
N SER A 193 18.80 -1.70 7.63
CA SER A 193 18.53 -1.84 6.21
C SER A 193 17.91 -0.55 5.65
N VAL A 194 17.98 -0.38 4.34
CA VAL A 194 17.44 0.77 3.61
C VAL A 194 16.36 0.30 2.67
N LEU A 195 15.23 1.00 2.66
CA LEU A 195 14.09 0.76 1.80
C LEU A 195 13.96 1.95 0.85
N LEU A 196 13.81 1.68 -0.44
CA LEU A 196 13.46 2.69 -1.44
C LEU A 196 11.95 2.69 -1.60
N LEU A 197 11.31 3.81 -1.30
CA LEU A 197 9.87 3.98 -1.40
C LEU A 197 9.52 4.95 -2.53
N VAL A 198 8.40 4.69 -3.19
CA VAL A 198 7.74 5.62 -4.10
C VAL A 198 6.60 6.37 -3.40
N GLU A 199 5.92 7.25 -4.13
CA GLU A 199 4.93 8.19 -3.59
C GLU A 199 3.71 7.52 -2.95
N ASN A 200 3.31 6.34 -3.43
CA ASN A 200 2.18 5.54 -2.94
C ASN A 200 2.55 4.58 -1.81
N ASN A 201 3.60 4.88 -1.04
CA ASN A 201 4.08 4.02 0.07
C ASN A 201 4.60 2.63 -0.34
N LYS A 202 4.77 2.33 -1.63
CA LYS A 202 5.35 1.05 -2.09
C LYS A 202 6.87 1.04 -1.99
N VAL A 203 7.40 -0.07 -1.50
CA VAL A 203 8.84 -0.34 -1.42
C VAL A 203 9.30 -1.03 -2.70
N VAL A 204 10.09 -0.32 -3.51
CA VAL A 204 10.57 -0.82 -4.81
C VAL A 204 11.86 -1.64 -4.70
N HIS A 205 12.67 -1.42 -3.65
CA HIS A 205 13.85 -2.23 -3.35
C HIS A 205 14.24 -2.13 -1.87
N THR A 206 14.83 -3.20 -1.32
CA THR A 206 15.39 -3.25 0.04
C THR A 206 16.88 -3.58 -0.03
N SER A 207 17.72 -2.92 0.76
CA SER A 207 19.17 -3.17 0.77
C SER A 207 19.52 -4.47 1.49
N ASN A 208 20.81 -4.82 1.45
CA ASN A 208 21.41 -5.69 2.45
C ASN A 208 21.20 -5.13 3.87
N THR A 209 21.10 -6.02 4.85
CA THR A 209 21.12 -5.66 6.28
C THR A 209 22.56 -5.65 6.78
N LEU A 210 22.98 -4.58 7.45
CA LEU A 210 24.26 -4.53 8.15
C LEU A 210 24.04 -4.56 9.66
N ALA A 211 24.71 -5.50 10.32
CA ALA A 211 24.85 -5.49 11.77
C ALA A 211 26.02 -4.59 12.17
N PHE A 212 25.84 -3.77 13.19
CA PHE A 212 26.88 -2.88 13.72
C PHE A 212 26.73 -2.68 15.23
N SER A 213 27.78 -2.13 15.84
CA SER A 213 27.76 -1.71 17.26
C SER A 213 27.91 -0.19 17.31
N ALA A 214 27.03 0.47 18.05
CA ALA A 214 27.12 1.89 18.34
C ALA A 214 27.66 2.10 19.76
N GLU A 215 28.41 3.18 20.00
CA GLU A 215 28.86 3.51 21.36
C GLU A 215 27.66 3.83 22.26
N PRO A 216 27.73 3.56 23.58
CA PRO A 216 26.67 3.89 24.56
C PRO A 216 26.27 5.37 24.63
N ARG A 217 27.06 6.26 24.02
CA ARG A 217 26.86 7.72 24.02
C ARG A 217 26.93 8.32 22.62
N VAL A 218 26.25 7.69 21.66
CA VAL A 218 25.63 8.48 20.59
C VAL A 218 24.57 9.31 21.30
N ASN A 219 24.75 10.64 21.40
CA ASN A 219 23.89 11.46 22.25
C ASN A 219 22.43 11.27 21.84
N PRO A 220 21.50 11.16 22.81
CA PRO A 220 20.07 11.08 22.49
C PRO A 220 19.66 12.31 21.66
N PRO A 221 18.71 12.15 20.74
CA PRO A 221 18.44 13.15 19.71
C PRO A 221 18.13 14.53 20.31
N GLU A 222 18.99 15.50 20.05
CA GLU A 222 18.63 16.92 20.11
C GLU A 222 17.55 17.23 19.05
N ILE A 223 16.97 18.43 19.06
CA ILE A 223 16.03 18.90 18.02
C ILE A 223 16.57 18.64 16.60
N THR A 224 17.88 18.70 16.42
CA THR A 224 18.61 18.46 15.17
C THR A 224 18.39 17.07 14.57
N SER A 225 18.19 16.02 15.37
CA SER A 225 17.99 14.67 14.84
C SER A 225 16.60 14.50 14.19
N ARG A 226 15.58 15.18 14.75
CA ARG A 226 14.25 15.21 14.14
C ARG A 226 14.18 16.01 12.85
N LEU A 227 15.12 16.92 12.63
CA LEU A 227 15.15 17.77 11.44
C LEU A 227 15.75 17.05 10.23
N HIS A 228 16.51 15.97 10.41
CA HIS A 228 17.06 15.18 9.27
C HIS A 228 16.17 14.00 8.85
N ILE A 229 15.02 13.84 9.49
CA ILE A 229 13.99 12.88 9.08
C ILE A 229 12.93 13.64 8.28
N LEU A 230 12.65 13.15 7.09
CA LEU A 230 11.62 13.66 6.20
C LEU A 230 10.27 13.63 6.92
N ASP A 231 9.53 14.74 6.87
CA ASP A 231 8.18 14.80 7.40
C ASP A 231 7.25 13.83 6.63
N PRO A 232 6.78 12.73 7.25
CA PRO A 232 6.00 11.74 6.52
C PRO A 232 4.64 12.27 6.07
N ARG A 233 4.19 13.41 6.60
CA ARG A 233 2.91 14.06 6.22
C ARG A 233 2.88 14.53 4.78
N VAL A 234 4.05 14.62 4.13
CA VAL A 234 4.15 14.91 2.70
C VAL A 234 3.53 13.80 1.85
N HIS A 235 3.60 12.54 2.30
CA HIS A 235 3.12 11.37 1.54
C HIS A 235 1.93 10.68 2.19
N THR A 236 1.83 10.72 3.52
CA THR A 236 0.79 9.99 4.25
C THR A 236 0.06 10.95 5.18
N PRO A 237 -1.24 11.19 4.96
CA PRO A 237 -2.04 12.06 5.81
C PRO A 237 -2.01 11.59 7.27
N GLN A 238 -1.64 12.49 8.17
CA GLN A 238 -1.67 12.18 9.60
C GLN A 238 -3.12 11.96 10.06
N ARG A 239 -3.45 10.70 10.38
CA ARG A 239 -4.70 10.31 11.05
C ARG A 239 -4.41 9.47 12.29
N PRO A 240 -4.96 9.85 13.45
CA PRO A 240 -5.78 11.04 13.72
C PRO A 240 -4.96 12.35 13.62
N ARG A 241 -5.60 13.46 13.22
CA ARG A 241 -4.94 14.79 13.13
C ARG A 241 -4.34 15.28 14.45
N SER A 242 -4.96 14.88 15.56
CA SER A 242 -4.47 15.10 16.91
C SER A 242 -4.70 13.84 17.73
N CYS A 243 -3.70 13.43 18.50
CA CYS A 243 -3.84 12.27 19.39
C CYS A 243 -4.79 12.61 20.55
N PRO A 244 -5.86 11.84 20.78
CA PRO A 244 -6.76 12.05 21.92
C PRO A 244 -6.04 12.01 23.26
N GLU A 245 -6.50 12.82 24.22
CA GLU A 245 -5.89 12.94 25.55
C GLU A 245 -5.77 11.59 26.27
N MET A 246 -6.78 10.72 26.16
CA MET A 246 -6.75 9.38 26.75
C MET A 246 -5.56 8.54 26.25
N LEU A 247 -5.25 8.60 24.95
CA LEU A 247 -4.13 7.87 24.37
C LEU A 247 -2.78 8.52 24.72
N LEU A 248 -2.75 9.85 24.86
CA LEU A 248 -1.55 10.56 25.35
C LEU A 248 -1.22 10.20 26.80
N LEU A 249 -2.25 10.04 27.65
CA LEU A 249 -2.12 9.65 29.05
C LEU A 249 -1.95 8.15 29.27
N THR A 250 -2.04 7.34 28.20
CA THR A 250 -1.83 5.89 28.22
C THR A 250 -0.59 5.53 27.39
N PRO A 251 0.64 5.60 27.96
CA PRO A 251 1.88 5.47 27.20
C PRO A 251 1.97 4.20 26.35
N SER A 252 1.39 3.08 26.80
CA SER A 252 1.37 1.81 26.09
C SER A 252 0.53 1.82 24.80
N LEU A 253 -0.32 2.82 24.59
CA LEU A 253 -1.21 2.93 23.42
C LEU A 253 -0.91 4.15 22.55
N ARG A 254 0.05 4.99 22.94
CA ARG A 254 0.41 6.20 22.19
C ARG A 254 0.82 5.92 20.74
N TRP A 255 1.40 4.75 20.48
CA TRP A 255 1.81 4.32 19.15
C TRP A 255 0.67 4.26 18.12
N ILE A 256 -0.59 4.11 18.58
CA ILE A 256 -1.76 4.11 17.70
C ILE A 256 -1.87 5.44 16.94
N CYS A 257 -1.54 6.56 17.61
CA CYS A 257 -1.55 7.89 16.99
C CYS A 257 -0.42 8.11 15.97
N ASP A 258 0.57 7.21 15.94
CA ASP A 258 1.75 7.28 15.07
C ASP A 258 1.76 6.17 14.00
N LEU A 259 0.65 5.42 13.85
CA LEU A 259 0.54 4.33 12.88
C LEU A 259 0.77 4.81 11.44
N TRP A 260 0.21 5.97 11.08
CA TRP A 260 0.39 6.59 9.76
C TRP A 260 1.86 6.79 9.33
N ARG A 261 2.81 6.84 10.26
CA ARG A 261 4.25 6.94 9.94
C ARG A 261 4.85 5.62 9.44
N HIS A 262 4.14 4.52 9.64
CA HIS A 262 4.59 3.17 9.35
C HIS A 262 3.79 2.58 8.18
N GLU A 263 3.13 3.41 7.38
CA GLU A 263 2.45 2.97 6.17
C GLU A 263 3.47 2.80 5.05
N TRP A 264 3.88 1.56 4.81
CA TRP A 264 4.79 1.16 3.73
C TRP A 264 4.54 -0.30 3.35
N GLY A 265 4.66 -0.64 2.07
CA GLY A 265 4.29 -1.97 1.56
C GLY A 265 5.38 -2.57 0.67
N ILE A 266 5.91 -3.73 1.06
CA ILE A 266 6.80 -4.54 0.21
C ILE A 266 5.96 -5.45 -0.69
N TYR A 267 4.92 -6.06 -0.13
CA TYR A 267 4.05 -6.99 -0.85
C TYR A 267 2.57 -6.62 -0.73
N SER A 268 2.17 -5.87 0.30
CA SER A 268 0.80 -5.41 0.45
C SER A 268 0.47 -4.27 -0.54
N GLN A 269 -0.81 -4.08 -0.84
CA GLN A 269 -1.27 -3.14 -1.88
C GLN A 269 -1.04 -1.67 -1.51
N ASN A 270 -1.38 -1.23 -0.30
CA ASN A 270 -1.47 0.19 0.06
C ASN A 270 -0.63 0.58 1.30
N GLY A 271 0.29 -0.29 1.73
CA GLY A 271 1.21 -0.02 2.85
C GLY A 271 0.87 -0.71 4.17
N GLU A 272 -0.03 -1.69 4.13
CA GLU A 272 -0.41 -2.58 5.23
C GLU A 272 0.79 -3.34 5.82
N ASP A 273 1.77 -3.70 4.99
CA ASP A 273 3.17 -4.05 5.32
C ASP A 273 3.63 -3.59 6.72
N GLY A 274 3.91 -2.29 6.80
CA GLY A 274 4.45 -1.65 7.98
C GLY A 274 3.43 -1.45 9.10
N ILE A 275 2.14 -1.29 8.77
CA ILE A 275 1.06 -1.13 9.77
C ILE A 275 0.89 -2.42 10.56
N ILE A 276 0.78 -3.56 9.89
CA ILE A 276 0.67 -4.90 10.49
C ILE A 276 1.88 -5.14 11.39
N ARG A 277 3.08 -4.90 10.87
CA ARG A 277 4.32 -5.04 11.65
C ARG A 277 4.30 -4.16 12.90
N LYS A 278 3.86 -2.90 12.78
CA LYS A 278 3.81 -1.95 13.90
C LYS A 278 2.80 -2.37 14.96
N ILE A 279 1.63 -2.85 14.57
CA ILE A 279 0.61 -3.38 15.49
C ILE A 279 1.17 -4.57 16.27
N PHE A 280 1.66 -5.61 15.59
CA PHE A 280 2.17 -6.82 16.24
C PHE A 280 3.45 -6.60 17.05
N ARG A 281 4.25 -5.57 16.73
CA ARG A 281 5.35 -5.14 17.60
C ARG A 281 4.87 -4.70 18.98
N HIS A 282 3.73 -4.03 19.07
CA HIS A 282 3.21 -3.50 20.34
C HIS A 282 2.32 -4.48 21.08
N ILE A 283 1.51 -5.25 20.37
CA ILE A 283 0.62 -6.24 21.00
C ILE A 283 1.25 -7.63 21.16
N GLY A 284 2.43 -7.87 20.57
CA GLY A 284 3.05 -9.20 20.49
C GLY A 284 2.28 -10.17 19.59
N THR A 285 2.74 -11.42 19.48
CA THR A 285 2.07 -12.51 18.74
C THR A 285 1.76 -13.68 19.66
N THR A 286 0.78 -14.51 19.30
CA THR A 286 0.45 -15.73 20.05
C THR A 286 0.76 -16.97 19.22
N SER A 287 0.17 -17.08 18.04
CA SER A 287 0.22 -18.26 17.17
C SER A 287 1.08 -18.04 15.93
N LYS A 288 1.39 -16.78 15.59
CA LYS A 288 1.96 -16.37 14.29
C LYS A 288 1.18 -16.98 13.13
N SER A 289 -0.14 -16.97 13.26
CA SER A 289 -1.04 -17.51 12.24
C SER A 289 -1.91 -16.42 11.64
N TYR A 290 -2.20 -16.58 10.35
CA TYR A 290 -3.05 -15.66 9.60
C TYR A 290 -4.09 -16.41 8.76
N VAL A 291 -5.16 -15.71 8.43
CA VAL A 291 -6.05 -16.06 7.33
C VAL A 291 -6.21 -14.83 6.45
N GLU A 292 -6.10 -14.99 5.14
CA GLU A 292 -6.39 -13.92 4.18
C GLU A 292 -7.24 -14.45 3.02
N PHE A 293 -8.25 -13.68 2.66
CA PHE A 293 -9.15 -13.93 1.55
C PHE A 293 -8.91 -12.91 0.43
N GLY A 294 -9.19 -13.28 -0.82
CA GLY A 294 -9.04 -12.40 -1.99
C GLY A 294 -7.59 -12.16 -2.40
N THR A 295 -6.74 -13.17 -2.20
CA THR A 295 -5.28 -13.01 -2.33
C THR A 295 -4.77 -13.09 -3.77
N GLU A 296 -5.67 -13.31 -4.75
CA GLU A 296 -5.31 -13.71 -6.10
C GLU A 296 -4.27 -14.85 -6.07
N ASN A 297 -3.15 -14.71 -6.77
CA ASN A 297 -2.06 -15.69 -6.79
C ASN A 297 -1.12 -15.62 -5.56
N GLY A 298 -1.40 -14.74 -4.59
CA GLY A 298 -0.60 -14.57 -3.38
C GLY A 298 0.71 -13.79 -3.56
N ASP A 299 0.91 -13.12 -4.69
CA ASP A 299 2.08 -12.24 -4.92
C ASP A 299 1.92 -10.85 -4.31
N GLU A 300 0.76 -10.22 -4.49
CA GLU A 300 0.38 -8.98 -3.80
C GLU A 300 -0.71 -9.31 -2.78
N CYS A 301 -0.36 -9.35 -1.50
CA CYS A 301 -1.29 -9.64 -0.41
C CYS A 301 -0.70 -9.14 0.92
N ASN A 302 -1.56 -8.96 1.93
CA ASN A 302 -1.22 -8.37 3.23
C ASN A 302 -0.39 -9.29 4.13
N THR A 303 -0.33 -10.59 3.82
CA THR A 303 0.32 -11.60 4.67
C THR A 303 1.64 -12.14 4.10
N ARG A 304 2.03 -11.77 2.86
CA ARG A 304 3.26 -12.30 2.24
C ARG A 304 4.53 -11.92 3.00
N LEU A 305 4.64 -10.69 3.50
CA LEU A 305 5.81 -10.29 4.30
C LEU A 305 5.93 -11.15 5.56
N LEU A 306 4.81 -11.37 6.25
CA LEU A 306 4.76 -12.20 7.46
C LEU A 306 5.16 -13.64 7.17
N ARG A 307 4.62 -14.22 6.09
CA ARG A 307 4.91 -15.57 5.61
C ARG A 307 6.39 -15.76 5.29
N GLN A 308 6.97 -14.84 4.50
CA GLN A 308 8.31 -15.03 3.95
C GLN A 308 9.43 -14.63 4.92
N LEU A 309 9.25 -13.58 5.72
CA LEU A 309 10.34 -12.99 6.52
C LEU A 309 10.16 -13.14 8.04
N HIS A 310 8.95 -13.41 8.53
CA HIS A 310 8.67 -13.41 9.97
C HIS A 310 8.23 -14.78 10.52
N GLY A 311 8.24 -15.81 9.67
CA GLY A 311 7.98 -17.19 10.04
C GLY A 311 6.52 -17.47 10.41
N TRP A 312 5.58 -16.68 9.88
CA TRP A 312 4.15 -16.92 10.06
C TRP A 312 3.67 -18.01 9.11
N LYS A 313 2.63 -18.73 9.53
CA LYS A 313 1.96 -19.76 8.71
C LYS A 313 0.48 -19.53 8.75
N GLY A 314 -0.19 -19.59 7.61
CA GLY A 314 -1.60 -19.26 7.55
C GLY A 314 -2.27 -19.87 6.34
N LEU A 315 -3.55 -19.56 6.23
CA LEU A 315 -4.42 -20.03 5.16
C LEU A 315 -4.70 -18.85 4.21
N LEU A 316 -4.42 -19.03 2.93
CA LEU A 316 -4.84 -18.12 1.88
C LEU A 316 -5.99 -18.73 1.11
N MET A 317 -6.95 -17.91 0.70
CA MET A 317 -8.07 -18.35 -0.13
C MET A 317 -8.40 -17.33 -1.21
N ASP A 318 -8.70 -17.84 -2.39
CA ASP A 318 -9.13 -17.04 -3.55
C ASP A 318 -10.16 -17.80 -4.37
N SER A 319 -11.05 -17.10 -5.10
CA SER A 319 -12.09 -17.77 -5.89
C SER A 319 -11.57 -18.42 -7.18
N ARG A 320 -10.39 -18.01 -7.66
CA ARG A 320 -9.83 -18.41 -8.97
C ARG A 320 -8.46 -19.06 -8.88
N HIS A 321 -7.70 -18.78 -7.83
CA HIS A 321 -6.31 -19.22 -7.68
C HIS A 321 -6.13 -20.31 -6.61
N GLU A 322 -5.14 -21.16 -6.84
CA GLU A 322 -4.69 -22.21 -5.91
C GLU A 322 -3.17 -22.35 -6.02
N ASP A 323 -2.50 -22.51 -4.87
CA ASP A 323 -1.09 -22.87 -4.75
C ASP A 323 -0.84 -23.51 -3.39
N GLU A 324 -0.82 -24.85 -3.36
CA GLU A 324 -0.58 -25.63 -2.15
C GLU A 324 0.77 -25.30 -1.48
N SER A 325 1.77 -24.81 -2.21
CA SER A 325 3.09 -24.51 -1.65
C SER A 325 3.09 -23.35 -0.67
N ILE A 326 2.06 -22.50 -0.74
CA ILE A 326 1.84 -21.34 0.13
C ILE A 326 0.52 -21.43 0.90
N GLU A 327 -0.10 -22.61 0.94
CA GLU A 327 -1.43 -22.83 1.55
C GLU A 327 -2.51 -21.92 0.97
N LEU A 328 -2.46 -21.69 -0.36
CA LEU A 328 -3.49 -20.99 -1.13
C LEU A 328 -4.49 -22.00 -1.70
N HIS A 329 -5.74 -21.91 -1.24
CA HIS A 329 -6.81 -22.82 -1.61
C HIS A 329 -7.89 -22.10 -2.42
N ARG A 330 -8.33 -22.70 -3.53
CA ARG A 330 -9.40 -22.12 -4.33
C ARG A 330 -10.77 -22.35 -3.67
N GLU A 331 -11.34 -21.29 -3.09
CA GLU A 331 -12.63 -21.31 -2.39
C GLU A 331 -13.51 -20.12 -2.80
N PHE A 332 -14.79 -20.39 -3.08
CA PHE A 332 -15.80 -19.34 -3.17
C PHE A 332 -16.44 -19.15 -1.80
N ILE A 333 -16.08 -18.05 -1.13
CA ILE A 333 -16.48 -17.82 0.26
C ILE A 333 -17.83 -17.11 0.31
N THR A 334 -18.73 -17.64 1.13
CA THR A 334 -20.06 -17.11 1.40
C THR A 334 -20.20 -16.94 2.90
N ARG A 335 -21.17 -16.12 3.33
CA ARG A 335 -21.48 -15.99 4.77
C ARG A 335 -21.80 -17.34 5.42
N ASP A 336 -22.41 -18.25 4.67
CA ASP A 336 -22.90 -19.52 5.19
C ASP A 336 -21.80 -20.60 5.28
N ASN A 337 -20.77 -20.56 4.41
CA ASN A 337 -19.64 -21.50 4.46
C ASN A 337 -18.42 -20.96 5.24
N PHE A 338 -18.37 -19.66 5.53
CA PHE A 338 -17.21 -18.99 6.13
C PHE A 338 -16.66 -19.73 7.36
N MET A 339 -17.52 -19.98 8.36
CA MET A 339 -17.09 -20.65 9.60
C MET A 339 -16.79 -22.13 9.42
N PHE A 340 -17.43 -22.81 8.45
CA PHE A 340 -17.07 -24.19 8.12
C PHE A 340 -15.64 -24.27 7.57
N LEU A 341 -15.27 -23.34 6.68
CA LEU A 341 -13.91 -23.28 6.13
C LEU A 341 -12.88 -23.08 7.25
N LEU A 342 -13.08 -22.09 8.11
CA LEU A 342 -12.11 -21.74 9.15
C LEU A 342 -12.03 -22.78 10.27
N ALA A 343 -13.18 -23.22 10.80
CA ALA A 343 -13.22 -23.96 12.05
C ALA A 343 -13.42 -25.47 11.87
N GLU A 344 -13.54 -25.96 10.63
CA GLU A 344 -13.71 -27.39 10.33
C GLU A 344 -12.77 -27.86 9.23
N LYS A 345 -12.89 -27.31 8.01
CA LYS A 345 -12.10 -27.75 6.86
C LYS A 345 -10.61 -27.48 7.04
N TYR A 346 -10.26 -26.26 7.43
CA TYR A 346 -8.87 -25.79 7.57
C TYR A 346 -8.46 -25.54 9.03
N GLN A 347 -9.14 -26.17 9.98
CA GLN A 347 -8.89 -26.01 11.43
C GLN A 347 -7.42 -26.27 11.85
N SER A 348 -6.65 -27.04 11.07
CA SER A 348 -5.22 -27.28 11.33
C SER A 348 -4.34 -26.07 11.06
N LEU A 349 -4.78 -25.14 10.22
CA LEU A 349 -4.09 -23.89 9.88
C LEU A 349 -4.64 -22.70 10.66
N VAL A 350 -5.87 -22.81 11.17
CA VAL A 350 -6.60 -21.73 11.83
C VAL A 350 -6.83 -22.07 13.31
N PRO A 351 -5.93 -21.64 14.21
CA PRO A 351 -6.14 -21.83 15.65
C PRO A 351 -7.27 -20.92 16.15
N GLN A 352 -7.84 -21.28 17.32
CA GLN A 352 -8.84 -20.45 17.98
C GLN A 352 -8.29 -19.04 18.31
N GLU A 353 -7.06 -18.94 18.83
CA GLU A 353 -6.36 -17.67 19.01
C GLU A 353 -5.54 -17.33 17.75
N LEU A 354 -6.25 -16.91 16.71
CA LEU A 354 -5.69 -16.44 15.45
C LEU A 354 -5.03 -15.07 15.65
N ASP A 355 -3.83 -14.84 15.11
CA ASP A 355 -3.21 -13.53 15.24
C ASP A 355 -3.82 -12.52 14.25
N LEU A 356 -3.93 -12.88 12.97
CA LEU A 356 -4.43 -11.97 11.91
C LEU A 356 -5.53 -12.60 11.07
N LEU A 357 -6.62 -11.88 10.87
CA LEU A 357 -7.67 -12.17 9.88
C LEU A 357 -7.75 -11.00 8.90
N SER A 358 -7.63 -11.27 7.61
CA SER A 358 -7.72 -10.26 6.54
C SER A 358 -8.86 -10.63 5.59
N ILE A 359 -9.88 -9.79 5.50
CA ILE A 359 -11.05 -9.97 4.64
C ILE A 359 -11.03 -8.88 3.57
N ASP A 360 -10.80 -9.28 2.34
CA ASP A 360 -10.70 -8.40 1.18
C ASP A 360 -11.37 -9.12 0.01
N VAL A 361 -12.67 -8.91 -0.19
CA VAL A 361 -13.48 -9.61 -1.21
C VAL A 361 -14.33 -8.65 -2.05
N ASP A 362 -13.96 -7.37 -2.09
CA ASP A 362 -14.56 -6.25 -2.85
C ASP A 362 -16.01 -5.86 -2.47
N PHE A 363 -16.84 -6.81 -2.04
CA PHE A 363 -18.29 -6.63 -1.97
C PHE A 363 -18.93 -7.07 -0.64
N ASN A 364 -18.78 -8.34 -0.26
CA ASN A 364 -19.51 -8.95 0.86
C ASN A 364 -18.76 -8.90 2.22
N ASP A 365 -17.71 -8.11 2.33
CA ASP A 365 -16.75 -8.04 3.43
C ASP A 365 -17.42 -7.93 4.80
N PHE A 366 -18.39 -7.01 4.93
CA PHE A 366 -19.14 -6.81 6.18
C PHE A 366 -19.93 -8.06 6.57
N TRP A 367 -20.52 -8.76 5.60
CA TRP A 367 -21.33 -9.95 5.87
C TRP A 367 -20.48 -11.14 6.27
N LEU A 368 -19.29 -11.29 5.68
CA LEU A 368 -18.31 -12.30 6.09
C LEU A 368 -17.82 -12.03 7.51
N LEU A 369 -17.42 -10.78 7.80
CA LEU A 369 -17.02 -10.39 9.16
C LEU A 369 -18.13 -10.64 10.19
N LYS A 370 -19.37 -10.30 9.83
CA LYS A 370 -20.54 -10.53 10.70
C LYS A 370 -20.81 -12.02 10.95
N ALA A 371 -20.38 -12.91 10.06
CA ALA A 371 -20.53 -14.35 10.20
C ALA A 371 -19.50 -14.99 11.16
N VAL A 372 -18.44 -14.26 11.53
CA VAL A 372 -17.37 -14.78 12.39
C VAL A 372 -17.95 -15.16 13.76
N ASP A 373 -17.85 -16.45 14.11
CA ASP A 373 -18.10 -16.93 15.46
C ASP A 373 -16.81 -16.81 16.30
N LEU A 374 -16.74 -15.73 17.07
CA LEU A 374 -15.59 -15.40 17.92
C LEU A 374 -15.33 -16.41 19.04
N THR A 375 -16.26 -17.35 19.30
CA THR A 375 -16.02 -18.44 20.26
C THR A 375 -15.17 -19.56 19.65
N ARG A 376 -15.19 -19.71 18.32
CA ARG A 376 -14.43 -20.74 17.58
C ARG A 376 -13.14 -20.21 16.99
N VAL A 377 -13.15 -18.97 16.48
CA VAL A 377 -11.97 -18.28 15.95
C VAL A 377 -12.02 -16.83 16.42
N SER A 378 -11.06 -16.42 17.23
CA SER A 378 -10.97 -15.09 17.81
C SER A 378 -9.68 -14.41 17.33
N PRO A 379 -9.72 -13.70 16.19
CA PRO A 379 -8.56 -13.00 15.67
C PRO A 379 -8.11 -11.88 16.62
N ARG A 380 -6.81 -11.67 16.80
CA ARG A 380 -6.30 -10.56 17.61
C ARG A 380 -6.28 -9.24 16.83
N VAL A 381 -6.01 -9.32 15.53
CA VAL A 381 -6.08 -8.23 14.56
C VAL A 381 -6.97 -8.65 13.41
N ILE A 382 -7.84 -7.74 12.97
CA ILE A 382 -8.69 -7.91 11.80
C ILE A 382 -8.39 -6.75 10.84
N LEU A 383 -8.06 -7.09 9.60
CA LEU A 383 -8.03 -6.17 8.47
C LEU A 383 -9.28 -6.40 7.62
N VAL A 384 -9.95 -5.32 7.22
CA VAL A 384 -11.08 -5.37 6.31
C VAL A 384 -10.96 -4.31 5.23
N GLU A 385 -11.38 -4.68 4.03
CA GLU A 385 -11.63 -3.71 2.97
C GLU A 385 -12.89 -2.89 3.28
N VAL A 386 -12.84 -1.58 3.00
CA VAL A 386 -13.89 -0.61 3.28
C VAL A 386 -14.21 0.23 2.05
N ASN A 387 -15.46 0.66 1.97
CA ASN A 387 -15.89 1.67 1.03
C ASN A 387 -15.73 3.07 1.66
N SER A 388 -14.65 3.76 1.32
CA SER A 388 -14.34 5.12 1.79
C SER A 388 -15.16 6.23 1.14
N HIS A 389 -15.95 5.95 0.08
CA HIS A 389 -16.88 6.93 -0.49
C HIS A 389 -18.04 7.24 0.44
N ILE A 390 -18.41 6.27 1.28
CA ILE A 390 -19.52 6.44 2.21
C ILE A 390 -19.08 7.35 3.37
N PRO A 391 -19.87 8.39 3.71
CA PRO A 391 -19.51 9.30 4.80
C PRO A 391 -19.23 8.58 6.13
N PRO A 392 -18.27 9.06 6.95
CA PRO A 392 -17.84 8.41 8.18
C PRO A 392 -18.93 8.30 9.27
N ASN A 393 -20.03 9.03 9.14
CA ASN A 393 -21.17 8.97 10.06
C ASN A 393 -22.29 8.01 9.57
N GLU A 394 -22.16 7.43 8.39
CA GLU A 394 -23.18 6.55 7.79
C GLU A 394 -22.77 5.09 7.89
N ALA A 395 -23.38 4.35 8.81
CA ALA A 395 -23.19 2.91 8.95
C ALA A 395 -24.11 2.15 7.99
N ARG A 396 -23.62 1.91 6.78
CA ARG A 396 -24.29 1.11 5.75
C ARG A 396 -23.32 0.22 4.99
N THR A 397 -23.85 -0.82 4.36
CA THR A 397 -23.14 -1.77 3.49
C THR A 397 -24.07 -2.23 2.37
N VAL A 398 -23.53 -2.79 1.29
CA VAL A 398 -24.32 -3.41 0.23
C VAL A 398 -25.22 -4.53 0.77
N GLN A 399 -26.33 -4.79 0.08
CA GLN A 399 -27.13 -5.98 0.35
C GLN A 399 -26.29 -7.23 0.08
N TYR A 400 -26.30 -8.19 1.01
CA TYR A 400 -25.64 -9.48 0.81
C TYR A 400 -26.14 -10.16 -0.47
N ASP A 401 -25.21 -10.57 -1.31
CA ASP A 401 -25.49 -11.27 -2.55
C ASP A 401 -24.34 -12.20 -2.91
N ASP A 402 -24.59 -13.50 -2.94
CA ASP A 402 -23.65 -14.56 -3.31
C ASP A 402 -24.10 -15.31 -4.57
N SER A 403 -24.95 -14.68 -5.38
CA SER A 403 -25.43 -15.22 -6.64
C SER A 403 -24.29 -15.61 -7.59
N GLU A 404 -24.38 -16.80 -8.18
CA GLU A 404 -23.42 -17.28 -9.18
C GLU A 404 -23.45 -16.49 -10.50
N ASP A 405 -24.46 -15.63 -10.72
CA ASP A 405 -24.59 -14.80 -11.93
C ASP A 405 -23.69 -13.55 -11.93
N GLY A 406 -22.92 -13.34 -10.86
CA GLY A 406 -21.96 -12.24 -10.71
C GLY A 406 -22.57 -10.94 -10.19
N SER A 407 -23.88 -10.89 -9.88
CA SER A 407 -24.49 -9.69 -9.28
C SER A 407 -24.05 -9.42 -7.84
N GLY A 408 -23.50 -10.44 -7.17
CA GLY A 408 -22.82 -10.36 -5.86
C GLY A 408 -21.34 -9.97 -5.89
N SER A 409 -20.88 -9.31 -6.94
CA SER A 409 -19.50 -8.82 -7.06
C SER A 409 -19.51 -7.34 -7.40
N TRP A 410 -18.41 -6.65 -7.06
CA TRP A 410 -18.25 -5.27 -7.48
C TRP A 410 -18.16 -5.19 -9.01
N ASP A 411 -18.85 -4.20 -9.58
CA ASP A 411 -18.97 -4.01 -11.03
C ASP A 411 -17.70 -3.46 -11.69
N GLY A 412 -16.71 -3.07 -10.89
CA GLY A 412 -15.42 -2.55 -11.33
C GLY A 412 -15.42 -1.07 -11.71
N PHE A 413 -16.57 -0.37 -11.63
CA PHE A 413 -16.68 1.02 -12.10
C PHE A 413 -17.50 1.94 -11.19
N SER A 414 -18.44 1.46 -10.38
CA SER A 414 -19.26 2.29 -9.51
C SER A 414 -18.73 2.33 -8.08
N SER A 415 -19.13 3.35 -7.32
CA SER A 415 -18.85 3.43 -5.88
C SER A 415 -19.80 2.58 -5.01
N TYR A 416 -20.59 1.70 -5.63
CA TYR A 416 -21.50 0.79 -4.93
C TYR A 416 -20.83 -0.57 -4.69
N PHE A 417 -20.16 -0.69 -3.55
CA PHE A 417 -19.49 -1.91 -3.11
C PHE A 417 -19.28 -1.90 -1.59
N GLY A 418 -18.93 -3.05 -1.01
CA GLY A 418 -18.43 -3.18 0.35
C GLY A 418 -19.29 -2.58 1.48
N GLY A 419 -18.60 -2.19 2.55
CA GLY A 419 -19.18 -1.57 3.75
C GLY A 419 -18.47 -0.28 4.14
N SER A 420 -19.22 0.66 4.72
CA SER A 420 -18.65 1.89 5.30
C SER A 420 -17.73 1.60 6.49
N VAL A 421 -16.74 2.47 6.73
CA VAL A 421 -15.91 2.43 7.97
C VAL A 421 -16.81 2.44 9.23
N ALA A 422 -17.92 3.18 9.20
CA ALA A 422 -18.88 3.23 10.29
C ALA A 422 -19.59 1.90 10.55
N ALA A 423 -19.90 1.11 9.51
CA ALA A 423 -20.48 -0.22 9.65
C ALA A 423 -19.52 -1.16 10.39
N PHE A 424 -18.27 -1.24 9.93
CA PHE A 424 -17.23 -2.06 10.57
C PHE A 424 -16.90 -1.58 11.99
N TYR A 425 -16.85 -0.27 12.21
CA TYR A 425 -16.70 0.33 13.54
C TYR A 425 -17.80 -0.12 14.51
N ARG A 426 -19.07 -0.14 14.07
CA ARG A 426 -20.19 -0.63 14.91
C ARG A 426 -20.04 -2.11 15.22
N TRP A 427 -19.65 -2.93 14.25
CA TRP A 427 -19.38 -4.35 14.49
C TRP A 427 -18.27 -4.52 15.54
N GLY A 428 -17.15 -3.80 15.39
CA GLY A 428 -16.02 -3.88 16.32
C GLY A 428 -16.42 -3.49 17.74
N ALA A 429 -17.13 -2.36 17.90
CA ALA A 429 -17.59 -1.89 19.20
C ALA A 429 -18.49 -2.89 19.92
N LEU A 430 -19.33 -3.63 19.20
CA LEU A 430 -20.21 -4.67 19.76
C LEU A 430 -19.47 -5.96 20.10
N ASN A 431 -18.36 -6.25 19.42
CA ASN A 431 -17.65 -7.52 19.51
C ASN A 431 -16.30 -7.43 20.25
N GLY A 432 -16.01 -6.30 20.89
CA GLY A 432 -14.80 -6.14 21.70
C GLY A 432 -13.53 -5.83 20.91
N TYR A 433 -13.67 -5.17 19.76
CA TYR A 433 -12.57 -4.67 18.93
C TYR A 433 -12.60 -3.15 18.84
N SER A 434 -11.41 -2.55 18.69
CA SER A 434 -11.25 -1.14 18.41
C SER A 434 -10.71 -0.92 17.00
N LEU A 435 -11.33 -0.03 16.24
CA LEU A 435 -10.72 0.55 15.03
C LEU A 435 -9.51 1.38 15.45
N VAL A 436 -8.32 1.04 14.94
CA VAL A 436 -7.06 1.73 15.30
C VAL A 436 -6.47 2.53 14.15
N TYR A 437 -6.73 2.15 12.89
CA TYR A 437 -6.17 2.82 11.72
C TYR A 437 -6.95 2.49 10.45
N CYS A 438 -6.92 3.40 9.47
CA CYS A 438 -7.27 3.13 8.08
C CYS A 438 -6.16 3.73 7.21
N GLU A 439 -5.70 2.98 6.22
CA GLU A 439 -4.58 3.41 5.39
C GLU A 439 -4.95 4.58 4.45
N SER A 440 -3.96 5.24 3.86
CA SER A 440 -4.12 6.53 3.19
C SER A 440 -4.83 6.50 1.83
N HIS A 441 -5.00 5.32 1.24
CA HIS A 441 -5.71 5.08 -0.02
C HIS A 441 -7.22 4.93 0.19
N GLY A 442 -7.65 4.70 1.44
CA GLY A 442 -9.07 4.58 1.80
C GLY A 442 -9.68 3.23 1.42
N VAL A 443 -8.86 2.18 1.33
CA VAL A 443 -9.20 0.81 0.96
C VAL A 443 -9.27 -0.07 2.20
N ASN A 444 -8.28 -0.02 3.09
CA ASN A 444 -8.17 -0.97 4.21
C ASN A 444 -8.21 -0.32 5.60
N CYS A 445 -8.91 -0.96 6.54
CA CYS A 445 -8.96 -0.55 7.95
C CYS A 445 -8.57 -1.69 8.91
N PHE A 446 -7.96 -1.32 10.03
CA PHE A 446 -7.37 -2.21 11.02
C PHE A 446 -8.14 -2.15 12.34
N PHE A 447 -8.54 -3.31 12.82
CA PHE A 447 -9.20 -3.52 14.10
C PHE A 447 -8.31 -4.37 15.01
N VAL A 448 -8.22 -4.01 16.28
CA VAL A 448 -7.47 -4.77 17.28
C VAL A 448 -8.39 -5.14 18.44
N ARG A 449 -8.31 -6.39 18.89
CA ARG A 449 -9.10 -6.88 20.03
C ARG A 449 -8.73 -6.11 21.29
N ASN A 450 -9.72 -5.68 22.06
CA ASN A 450 -9.50 -4.75 23.18
C ASN A 450 -8.59 -5.33 24.27
N ASP A 451 -8.60 -6.65 24.48
CA ASP A 451 -7.69 -7.33 25.44
C ASP A 451 -6.22 -7.22 25.03
N ALA A 452 -5.91 -7.30 23.73
CA ALA A 452 -4.58 -7.07 23.17
C ALA A 452 -4.14 -5.60 23.31
N LEU A 453 -5.09 -4.68 23.51
CA LEU A 453 -4.86 -3.28 23.87
C LEU A 453 -4.89 -3.04 25.40
N GLY A 454 -4.71 -4.09 26.21
CA GLY A 454 -4.72 -3.97 27.67
C GLY A 454 -6.12 -3.76 28.27
N GLY A 455 -7.17 -4.16 27.56
CA GLY A 455 -8.57 -3.99 27.94
C GLY A 455 -9.16 -2.62 27.60
N VAL A 456 -8.43 -1.76 26.89
CA VAL A 456 -8.88 -0.40 26.56
C VAL A 456 -9.70 -0.41 25.27
N ASN A 457 -10.89 0.19 25.33
CA ASN A 457 -11.69 0.50 24.15
C ASN A 457 -11.19 1.82 23.53
N VAL A 458 -10.26 1.71 22.58
CA VAL A 458 -9.71 2.86 21.83
C VAL A 458 -10.79 3.51 20.97
N SER A 459 -11.75 2.72 20.48
CA SER A 459 -12.87 3.23 19.70
C SER A 459 -13.79 4.19 20.47
N ALA A 460 -13.68 4.28 21.79
CA ALA A 460 -14.38 5.30 22.59
C ALA A 460 -13.83 6.73 22.37
N VAL A 461 -12.61 6.87 21.84
CA VAL A 461 -11.96 8.18 21.60
C VAL A 461 -11.49 8.37 20.16
N LEU A 462 -11.45 7.30 19.36
CA LEU A 462 -11.17 7.32 17.93
C LEU A 462 -12.29 6.62 17.17
N GLY A 463 -13.02 7.39 16.37
CA GLY A 463 -14.07 6.89 15.49
C GLY A 463 -13.72 7.04 14.01
N PRO A 464 -14.65 6.66 13.13
CA PRO A 464 -14.50 6.80 11.68
C PRO A 464 -14.17 8.25 11.26
N GLU A 465 -14.75 9.26 11.91
CA GLU A 465 -14.47 10.67 11.57
C GLU A 465 -12.99 11.04 11.73
N GLN A 466 -12.30 10.43 12.70
CA GLN A 466 -10.88 10.69 12.96
C GLN A 466 -9.96 9.85 12.08
N LEU A 467 -10.40 8.65 11.66
CA LEU A 467 -9.54 7.64 11.05
C LEU A 467 -9.79 7.41 9.55
N GLN A 468 -11.01 7.58 9.05
CA GLN A 468 -11.34 7.33 7.65
C GLN A 468 -10.63 8.32 6.72
N ASN A 469 -9.82 7.81 5.80
CA ASN A 469 -9.35 8.58 4.66
C ASN A 469 -10.43 8.62 3.55
N PRO A 470 -10.51 9.71 2.77
CA PRO A 470 -11.34 9.72 1.57
C PRO A 470 -10.76 8.74 0.52
N PRO A 471 -11.53 8.38 -0.52
CA PRO A 471 -11.01 7.56 -1.60
C PRO A 471 -9.78 8.19 -2.25
N ASN A 472 -8.71 7.40 -2.36
CA ASN A 472 -7.45 7.75 -2.98
C ASN A 472 -6.85 6.50 -3.66
N PHE A 473 -7.65 5.85 -4.51
CA PHE A 473 -7.25 4.58 -5.12
C PHE A 473 -5.94 4.74 -5.90
N PHE A 474 -5.05 3.77 -5.72
CA PHE A 474 -3.72 3.70 -6.35
C PHE A 474 -2.79 4.88 -6.03
N GLY A 475 -3.14 5.73 -5.06
CA GLY A 475 -2.33 6.87 -4.63
C GLY A 475 -2.46 8.07 -5.57
N GLN A 476 -3.45 8.06 -6.47
CA GLN A 476 -3.61 9.03 -7.57
C GLN A 476 -4.75 10.02 -7.35
N GLY A 477 -5.37 10.02 -6.17
CA GLY A 477 -6.56 10.83 -5.86
C GLY A 477 -7.82 10.36 -6.60
N TRP A 478 -7.82 9.13 -7.11
CA TRP A 478 -8.96 8.59 -7.86
C TRP A 478 -10.07 8.11 -6.94
N ASN A 479 -11.28 8.13 -7.50
CA ASN A 479 -12.50 7.63 -6.89
C ASN A 479 -13.40 7.03 -7.97
N TYR A 480 -14.25 6.08 -7.58
CA TYR A 480 -15.34 5.60 -8.42
C TYR A 480 -16.55 6.54 -8.41
N PRO A 481 -17.23 6.75 -9.54
CA PRO A 481 -18.45 7.54 -9.62
C PRO A 481 -19.63 6.93 -8.83
N ASP A 482 -20.53 7.79 -8.35
CA ASP A 482 -21.82 7.38 -7.78
C ASP A 482 -22.83 7.07 -8.89
N THR A 483 -22.58 5.96 -9.60
CA THR A 483 -23.44 5.47 -10.68
C THR A 483 -24.45 4.47 -10.13
N TRP A 484 -25.67 4.93 -9.88
CA TRP A 484 -26.73 4.10 -9.31
C TRP A 484 -27.40 3.18 -10.35
N GLN A 485 -27.50 1.87 -10.05
CA GLN A 485 -28.26 0.90 -10.84
C GLN A 485 -29.56 0.48 -10.13
N PRO A 486 -30.61 0.04 -10.87
CA PRO A 486 -31.89 -0.33 -10.26
C PRO A 486 -31.84 -1.43 -9.19
N HIS A 487 -30.83 -2.30 -9.24
CA HIS A 487 -30.63 -3.39 -8.28
C HIS A 487 -29.76 -3.00 -7.07
N HIS A 488 -29.12 -1.83 -7.09
CA HIS A 488 -28.33 -1.35 -5.96
C HIS A 488 -29.22 -1.13 -4.74
N LYS A 489 -28.72 -1.51 -3.56
CA LYS A 489 -29.45 -1.38 -2.30
C LYS A 489 -28.51 -1.31 -1.10
N TRP A 490 -28.53 -0.17 -0.43
CA TRP A 490 -27.85 -0.01 0.85
C TRP A 490 -28.65 -0.65 2.00
N VAL A 491 -27.95 -1.36 2.88
CA VAL A 491 -28.44 -1.88 4.16
C VAL A 491 -27.79 -1.09 5.28
N TRP A 492 -28.62 -0.45 6.12
CA TRP A 492 -28.17 0.26 7.31
C TRP A 492 -27.97 -0.73 8.46
N VAL A 493 -26.83 -0.63 9.14
CA VAL A 493 -26.37 -1.63 10.14
C VAL A 493 -26.02 -1.03 11.49
#